data_AF-A0A1V5BJR2-F1
#
_entry.id   AF-A0A1V5BJR2-F1
#
_cell.length_a   1.000
_cell.length_b   1.000
_cell.length_c   1.000
_cell.angle_alpha   90.00
_cell.angle_beta   90.00
_cell.angle_gamma   90.00
#
_symmetry.space_group_name_H-M   'P 1'
#
loop_
_entity.id
_entity.type
_entity.pdbx_description
1 polymer ?
#
loop_
_entity_poly.entity_id
_entity_poly.type
_entity_poly.pdbx_seq_one_letter_code
_entity_poly.pdbx_strand_id
1 'polypeptide(L)'
;MLDEDGTFPNRCNYEMVTIETLEDAGEIAGVKEMIQRHFKYTQSQKARAVLDKWDEMVPRFVKVIPKDYKRMLEAIDRAHEMGLSGEEAIMVAFEENLKDVSRVSGN
;
A
#
# COMPACT_ATOMS: atom_id res chain seq x y z
N MET A 1 -3.38 -3.67 -7.09
CA MET A 1 -4.21 -3.85 -8.30
C MET A 1 -3.29 -4.25 -9.45
N LEU A 2 -3.65 -5.23 -10.27
CA LEU A 2 -2.87 -5.56 -11.48
C LEU A 2 -3.32 -4.64 -12.63
N ASP A 3 -2.42 -3.78 -13.13
CA ASP A 3 -2.65 -2.80 -14.19
C ASP A 3 -1.85 -3.19 -15.45
N GLU A 4 -2.41 -4.08 -16.26
CA GLU A 4 -1.67 -4.69 -17.39
C GLU A 4 -1.42 -3.73 -18.55
N ASP A 5 -2.29 -2.72 -18.70
CA ASP A 5 -2.31 -1.74 -19.77
C ASP A 5 -1.85 -0.33 -19.33
N GLY A 6 -1.58 -0.13 -18.03
CA GLY A 6 -1.13 1.14 -17.49
C GLY A 6 -2.22 2.22 -17.45
N THR A 7 -3.50 1.84 -17.59
CA THR A 7 -4.61 2.80 -17.68
C THR A 7 -5.39 2.93 -16.37
N PHE A 8 -5.09 2.12 -15.36
CA PHE A 8 -5.75 2.21 -14.06
C PHE A 8 -5.71 3.61 -13.42
N PRO A 9 -4.62 4.40 -13.54
CA PRO A 9 -4.61 5.76 -13.01
C PRO A 9 -5.74 6.66 -13.53
N ASN A 10 -6.22 6.43 -14.75
CA ASN A 10 -7.32 7.22 -15.32
C ASN A 10 -8.71 6.76 -14.86
N ARG A 11 -8.79 5.61 -14.17
CA ARG A 11 -10.03 4.96 -13.72
C ARG A 11 -10.23 5.04 -12.21
N CYS A 12 -9.30 5.66 -11.48
CA CYS A 12 -9.31 5.73 -10.03
C CYS A 12 -9.95 7.04 -9.53
N ASN A 13 -10.75 6.96 -8.46
CA ASN A 13 -11.17 8.14 -7.72
C ASN A 13 -10.09 8.52 -6.69
N TYR A 14 -9.44 9.66 -6.87
CA TYR A 14 -8.35 10.14 -6.01
C TYR A 14 -8.79 10.98 -4.82
N GLU A 15 -10.09 11.08 -4.52
CA GLU A 15 -10.57 11.88 -3.39
C GLU A 15 -9.90 11.45 -2.08
N MET A 16 -9.94 10.15 -1.77
CA MET A 16 -9.44 9.59 -0.52
C MET A 16 -8.23 8.66 -0.66
N VAL A 17 -7.80 8.34 -1.87
CA VAL A 17 -6.68 7.41 -2.12
C VAL A 17 -5.60 8.04 -2.99
N THR A 18 -4.41 7.47 -2.90
CA THR A 18 -3.32 7.69 -3.84
C THR A 18 -2.91 6.36 -4.47
N ILE A 19 -2.23 6.43 -5.61
CA ILE A 19 -1.66 5.29 -6.30
C ILE A 19 -0.14 5.37 -6.23
N GLU A 20 0.49 4.25 -5.93
CA GLU A 20 1.93 4.09 -5.82
C GLU A 20 2.41 2.82 -6.55
N THR A 21 3.70 2.76 -6.82
CA THR A 21 4.38 1.55 -7.26
C THR A 21 4.49 0.57 -6.09
N LEU A 22 4.44 -0.73 -6.39
CA LEU A 22 4.66 -1.78 -5.39
C LEU A 22 6.17 -2.09 -5.29
N GLU A 23 6.86 -1.44 -4.37
CA GLU A 23 8.33 -1.52 -4.25
C GLU A 23 8.81 -2.24 -2.99
N ASP A 24 8.04 -2.21 -1.90
CA ASP A 24 8.41 -2.88 -0.66
C ASP A 24 8.45 -4.41 -0.83
N ALA A 25 9.57 -5.02 -0.44
CA ALA A 25 9.79 -6.46 -0.61
C ALA A 25 8.79 -7.30 0.22
N GLY A 26 8.38 -6.82 1.39
CA GLY A 26 7.38 -7.46 2.24
C GLY A 26 5.99 -7.43 1.59
N GLU A 27 5.59 -6.27 1.08
CA GLU A 27 4.32 -6.11 0.34
C GLU A 27 4.31 -6.97 -0.93
N ILE A 28 5.39 -6.98 -1.72
CA ILE A 28 5.54 -7.84 -2.90
C ILE A 28 5.38 -9.31 -2.53
N ALA A 29 6.05 -9.77 -1.48
CA ALA A 29 5.94 -11.15 -1.00
C ALA A 29 4.52 -11.48 -0.55
N GLY A 30 3.86 -10.58 0.19
CA GLY A 30 2.48 -10.74 0.62
C GLY A 30 1.49 -10.85 -0.54
N VAL A 31 1.64 -10.01 -1.56
CA VAL A 31 0.82 -10.08 -2.79
C VAL A 31 1.04 -11.40 -3.51
N LYS A 32 2.30 -11.86 -3.64
CA LYS A 32 2.61 -13.15 -4.26
C LYS A 32 1.92 -14.30 -3.52
N GLU A 33 2.00 -14.31 -2.19
CA GLU A 33 1.38 -15.33 -1.35
C GLU A 33 -0.15 -15.33 -1.50
N MET A 34 -0.78 -14.16 -1.54
CA MET A 34 -2.22 -14.03 -1.79
C MET A 34 -2.61 -14.64 -3.14
N ILE A 35 -1.83 -14.40 -4.20
CA ILE A 35 -2.10 -14.94 -5.54
C ILE A 35 -1.85 -16.45 -5.58
N GLN A 36 -0.82 -16.96 -4.90
CA GLN A 36 -0.57 -18.39 -4.75
C GLN A 36 -1.74 -19.10 -4.05
N ARG A 37 -2.23 -18.54 -2.94
CA ARG A 37 -3.43 -19.05 -2.24
C ARG A 37 -4.64 -19.01 -3.16
N HIS A 38 -4.86 -17.90 -3.87
CA HIS A 38 -5.95 -17.79 -4.83
C HIS A 38 -5.88 -18.89 -5.89
N PHE A 39 -4.73 -19.10 -6.54
CA PHE A 39 -4.54 -20.17 -7.51
C PHE A 39 -4.83 -21.56 -6.90
N LYS A 40 -4.28 -21.84 -5.71
CA LYS A 40 -4.51 -23.10 -5.01
C LYS A 40 -6.00 -23.40 -4.83
N TYR A 41 -6.79 -22.40 -4.45
CA TYR A 41 -8.21 -22.58 -4.15
C TYR A 41 -9.13 -22.49 -5.36
N THR A 42 -8.76 -21.76 -6.42
CA THR A 42 -9.65 -21.50 -7.56
C THR A 42 -9.20 -22.12 -8.88
N GLN A 43 -7.96 -22.59 -8.95
CA GLN A 43 -7.31 -23.03 -10.20
C GLN A 43 -7.34 -21.95 -11.29
N SER A 44 -7.34 -20.67 -10.90
CA SER A 44 -7.40 -19.53 -11.81
C SER A 44 -6.22 -19.52 -12.78
N GLN A 45 -6.50 -19.66 -14.08
CA GLN A 45 -5.48 -19.57 -15.13
C GLN A 45 -4.79 -18.20 -15.14
N LYS A 46 -5.51 -17.14 -14.78
CA LYS A 46 -4.93 -15.79 -14.66
C LYS A 46 -3.91 -15.73 -13.54
N ALA A 47 -4.23 -16.29 -12.37
CA ALA A 47 -3.30 -16.34 -11.25
C ALA A 47 -2.06 -17.18 -11.59
N ARG A 48 -2.24 -18.31 -12.29
CA ARG A 48 -1.12 -19.10 -12.81
C ARG A 48 -0.22 -18.28 -13.74
N ALA A 49 -0.81 -17.61 -14.73
CA ALA A 49 -0.05 -16.79 -15.68
C ALA A 49 0.74 -15.65 -14.99
N VAL A 50 0.16 -15.05 -13.94
CA VAL A 50 0.84 -14.03 -13.12
C VAL A 50 2.01 -14.63 -12.35
N LEU A 51 1.82 -15.80 -11.73
CA LEU A 51 2.87 -16.48 -10.94
C LEU A 51 4.01 -17.01 -11.82
N ASP A 52 3.69 -17.56 -12.99
CA ASP A 52 4.66 -18.10 -13.95
C ASP A 52 5.60 -17.01 -14.50
N LYS A 53 5.13 -15.75 -14.53
CA LYS A 53 5.88 -14.58 -15.01
C LYS A 53 6.04 -13.50 -13.94
N TRP A 54 6.22 -13.92 -12.69
CA TRP A 54 6.13 -13.03 -11.54
C TRP A 54 6.99 -11.76 -11.67
N ASP A 55 8.27 -11.91 -12.04
CA ASP A 55 9.21 -10.79 -12.10
C ASP A 55 8.84 -9.77 -13.20
N GLU A 56 8.17 -10.20 -14.28
CA GLU A 56 7.63 -9.32 -15.33
C GLU A 56 6.30 -8.65 -14.92
N MET A 57 5.58 -9.27 -13.98
CA MET A 57 4.24 -8.86 -13.55
C MET A 57 4.27 -7.91 -12.36
N VAL A 58 5.24 -8.04 -11.45
CA VAL A 58 5.37 -7.17 -10.26
C VAL A 58 5.33 -5.68 -10.62
N PRO A 59 6.08 -5.18 -11.62
CA PRO A 59 6.05 -3.75 -11.97
C PRO A 59 4.70 -3.26 -12.50
N ARG A 60 3.79 -4.17 -12.88
CA ARG A 60 2.42 -3.86 -13.33
C ARG A 60 1.43 -3.81 -12.17
N PHE A 61 1.85 -4.16 -10.95
CA PHE A 61 1.01 -3.96 -9.78
C PHE A 61 1.12 -2.52 -9.31
N VAL A 62 -0.03 -1.88 -9.14
CA VAL A 62 -0.15 -0.60 -8.49
C VAL A 62 -0.76 -0.76 -7.10
N LYS A 63 -0.17 -0.09 -6.12
CA LYS A 63 -0.65 0.01 -4.75
C LYS A 63 -1.67 1.14 -4.68
N VAL A 64 -2.87 0.83 -4.21
CA VAL A 64 -3.92 1.83 -3.93
C VAL A 64 -4.01 1.96 -2.43
N ILE A 65 -3.69 3.13 -1.91
CA ILE A 65 -3.60 3.36 -0.46
C ILE A 65 -4.40 4.60 -0.06
N PRO A 66 -5.25 4.53 0.99
CA PRO A 66 -5.92 5.70 1.52
C PRO A 66 -4.92 6.75 2.01
N LYS A 67 -5.17 8.02 1.70
CA LYS A 67 -4.26 9.14 2.03
C LYS A 67 -4.02 9.24 3.54
N ASP A 68 -5.07 9.16 4.35
CA ASP A 68 -4.94 9.29 5.80
C ASP A 68 -4.25 8.07 6.43
N TYR A 69 -4.50 6.88 5.88
CA TYR A 69 -3.79 5.67 6.31
C TYR A 69 -2.29 5.77 5.99
N LYS A 70 -1.95 6.24 4.78
CA LYS A 70 -0.56 6.49 4.40
C LYS A 70 0.12 7.47 5.36
N ARG A 71 -0.51 8.62 5.66
CA ARG A 71 0.05 9.60 6.61
C ARG A 71 0.29 9.00 7.99
N MET A 72 -0.63 8.14 8.46
CA MET A 72 -0.46 7.44 9.73
C MET A 72 0.74 6.48 9.70
N LEU A 73 0.89 5.68 8.63
CA LEU A 73 2.05 4.80 8.47
C LEU A 73 3.36 5.59 8.46
N GLU A 74 3.44 6.66 7.69
CA GLU A 74 4.63 7.51 7.63
C GLU A 74 4.98 8.14 8.98
N ALA A 75 3.98 8.50 9.79
CA ALA A 75 4.21 9.01 11.14
C ALA A 75 4.68 7.92 12.12
N ILE A 76 4.17 6.69 11.98
CA ILE A 76 4.67 5.54 12.75
C ILE A 76 6.12 5.26 12.38
N ASP A 77 6.46 5.29 11.09
CA ASP A 77 7.83 5.07 10.62
C ASP A 77 8.79 6.14 11.16
N ARG A 78 8.40 7.42 11.16
CA ARG A 78 9.17 8.50 11.80
C ARG A 78 9.36 8.26 13.31
N ALA A 79 8.32 7.82 14.02
CA ALA A 79 8.44 7.50 15.44
C ALA A 79 9.41 6.34 15.69
N HIS A 80 9.41 5.32 14.81
CA HIS A 80 10.40 4.24 14.86
C HIS A 80 11.83 4.74 14.60
N GLU A 81 12.02 5.66 13.66
CA GLU A 81 13.33 6.29 13.40
C GLU A 81 13.83 7.10 14.60
N MET A 82 12.93 7.64 15.41
CA MET A 82 13.23 8.28 16.70
C MET A 82 13.54 7.28 17.83
N GLY A 83 13.52 5.98 17.55
CA GLY A 83 13.80 4.91 18.50
C GLY A 83 12.61 4.51 19.38
N LEU A 84 11.42 5.07 19.14
CA LEU A 84 10.19 4.65 19.81
C LEU A 84 9.71 3.33 19.20
N SER A 85 8.91 2.56 19.92
CA SER A 85 8.31 1.33 19.38
C SER A 85 6.98 1.01 20.05
N GLY A 86 6.23 0.07 19.48
CA GLY A 86 4.98 -0.41 20.07
C GLY A 86 3.96 0.71 20.29
N GLU A 87 3.35 0.74 21.47
CA GLU A 87 2.31 1.72 21.83
C GLU A 87 2.84 3.17 21.85
N GLU A 88 4.11 3.38 22.22
CA GLU A 88 4.71 4.71 22.28
C GLU A 88 4.84 5.32 20.87
N ALA A 89 5.29 4.52 19.89
CA ALA A 89 5.37 4.95 18.51
C ALA A 89 3.98 5.28 17.94
N ILE A 90 2.97 4.47 18.25
CA ILE A 90 1.59 4.69 17.82
C ILE A 90 1.03 5.98 18.42
N MET A 91 1.25 6.22 19.71
CA MET A 91 0.76 7.42 20.39
C MET A 91 1.36 8.69 19.78
N VAL A 92 2.68 8.72 19.60
CA VAL A 92 3.38 9.87 19.02
C VAL A 92 2.92 10.11 17.58
N ALA A 93 2.83 9.06 16.77
CA ALA A 93 2.33 9.16 15.40
C ALA A 93 0.90 9.70 15.32
N PHE A 94 0.04 9.32 16.27
CA PHE A 94 -1.33 9.80 16.34
C PHE A 94 -1.41 11.28 16.72
N GLU A 95 -0.64 11.71 17.72
CA GLU A 95 -0.56 13.13 18.11
C GLU A 95 -0.03 14.02 16.97
N GLU A 96 0.95 13.54 16.22
CA GLU A 96 1.50 14.24 15.06
C GLU A 96 0.44 14.41 13.97
N ASN A 97 -0.26 13.33 13.61
CA ASN A 97 -1.32 13.37 12.60
C ASN A 97 -2.47 14.32 12.98
N LEU A 98 -2.88 14.33 14.25
CA LEU A 98 -3.92 15.25 14.74
C LEU A 98 -3.49 16.73 14.61
N LYS A 99 -2.24 17.05 14.95
CA LYS A 99 -1.70 18.41 14.85
C LYS A 99 -1.68 18.87 13.39
N ASP A 100 -1.28 18.01 12.45
CA ASP A 100 -1.27 18.34 11.03
C ASP A 100 -2.67 18.57 10.44
N VAL A 101 -3.67 17.75 10.76
CA VAL A 101 -5.06 17.97 10.30
C VAL A 101 -5.62 19.29 10.82
N SER A 102 -5.35 19.62 12.09
CA SER A 102 -5.81 20.88 12.69
C SER A 102 -5.22 22.13 12.03
N ARG A 103 -4.06 22.04 11.36
CA ARG A 103 -3.46 23.14 10.60
C ARG A 103 -4.10 23.35 9.23
N VAL A 104 -4.71 22.31 8.65
CA VAL A 104 -5.30 22.34 7.30
C VAL A 104 -6.74 22.85 7.33
N SER A 105 -7.47 22.71 8.45
CA SER A 105 -8.84 23.24 8.62
C SER A 105 -8.93 24.75 8.86
N GLY A 106 -7.85 25.51 8.67
CA GLY A 106 -7.74 26.94 8.98
C GLY A 106 -7.75 27.90 7.79
N ASN A 107 -8.37 27.56 6.65
CA ASN A 107 -8.55 28.44 5.49
C ASN A 107 -10.02 28.50 5.05
#